data_AF-A0A7V5G8D6-F1
#
_entry.id   AF-A0A7V5G8D6-F1
#
_cell.length_a   1.000
_cell.length_b   1.000
_cell.length_c   1.000
_cell.angle_alpha   90.00
_cell.angle_beta   90.00
_cell.angle_gamma   90.00
#
_symmetry.space_group_name_H-M   'P 1'
#
loop_
_entity.id
_entity.type
_entity.pdbx_description
1 polymer ?
#
loop_
_entity_poly.entity_id
_entity_poly.type
_entity_poly.pdbx_seq_one_letter_code
_entity_poly.pdbx_strand_id
1 'polypeptide(L)'
;MTYPNFFNDTPTITLRDPLSNFLGTFEDGIIEFTYLDIVKSAGHSCPTVSGAYLSTLKALEALYPNEIPTRGGIEVFLTYH
;
A
#
# COMPACT_ATOMS: atom_id res chain seq x y z
N MET A 1 14.07 13.79 -11.44
CA MET A 1 13.69 12.73 -12.39
C MET A 1 12.29 13.02 -12.87
N THR A 2 12.01 12.76 -14.15
CA THR A 2 10.66 12.90 -14.71
C THR A 2 10.00 11.52 -14.69
N TYR A 3 8.88 11.38 -14.01
CA TYR A 3 8.10 10.14 -13.98
C TYR A 3 6.90 10.25 -14.92
N PRO A 4 6.45 9.12 -15.51
CA PRO A 4 5.16 9.07 -16.21
C PRO A 4 4.01 9.56 -15.31
N ASN A 5 3.07 10.31 -15.89
CA ASN A 5 1.96 10.93 -15.14
C ASN A 5 1.10 9.91 -14.37
N PHE A 6 0.98 8.68 -14.89
CA PHE A 6 0.13 7.65 -14.27
C PHE A 6 0.53 7.34 -12.82
N PHE A 7 1.79 7.58 -12.41
CA PHE A 7 2.20 7.39 -11.02
C PHE A 7 1.45 8.31 -10.04
N ASN A 8 1.02 9.48 -10.49
CA ASN A 8 0.21 10.42 -9.72
C ASN A 8 -1.29 10.10 -9.80
N ASP A 9 -1.72 9.44 -10.89
CA ASP A 9 -3.12 9.07 -11.12
C ASP A 9 -3.49 7.72 -10.50
N THR A 10 -2.50 6.95 -10.02
CA THR A 10 -2.71 5.63 -9.43
C THR A 10 -3.21 5.78 -7.99
N PRO A 11 -4.29 5.07 -7.58
CA PRO A 11 -4.79 5.12 -6.21
C PRO A 11 -3.70 4.77 -5.18
N THR A 12 -3.73 5.44 -4.03
CA THR A 12 -2.79 5.22 -2.93
C THR A 12 -3.32 4.20 -1.92
N ILE A 13 -2.41 3.54 -1.20
CA ILE A 13 -2.76 2.67 -0.07
C ILE A 13 -2.55 3.47 1.22
N THR A 14 -3.63 3.80 1.91
CA THR A 14 -3.59 4.46 3.22
C THR A 14 -3.81 3.44 4.33
N LEU A 15 -2.96 3.48 5.35
CA LEU A 15 -3.04 2.58 6.50
C LEU A 15 -2.70 3.30 7.80
N ARG A 16 -3.14 2.73 8.92
CA ARG A 16 -2.78 3.18 10.26
C ARG A 16 -1.71 2.27 10.83
N ASP A 17 -0.57 2.85 11.22
CA ASP A 17 0.55 2.18 11.86
C ASP A 17 0.54 2.44 13.37
N PRO A 18 0.19 1.44 14.21
CA PRO A 18 0.08 1.64 15.66
C PRO A 18 1.40 2.06 16.31
N LEU A 19 2.54 1.59 15.78
CA LEU A 19 3.86 1.95 16.29
C LEU A 19 4.18 3.43 16.03
N SER A 20 3.90 3.91 14.83
CA SER A 20 4.09 5.32 14.46
C SER A 20 3.19 6.24 15.25
N ASN A 21 1.94 5.82 15.50
CA ASN A 21 1.03 6.55 16.38
C ASN A 21 1.58 6.63 17.81
N PHE A 22 2.12 5.52 18.32
CA PHE A 22 2.73 5.47 19.66
C PHE A 22 4.00 6.34 19.76
N LEU A 23 4.84 6.33 18.74
CA LEU A 23 6.09 7.09 18.70
C LEU A 23 5.89 8.56 18.31
N GLY A 24 4.70 8.94 17.84
CA GLY A 24 4.40 10.29 17.34
C GLY A 24 5.13 10.64 16.04
N THR A 25 5.50 9.65 15.22
CA THR A 25 6.26 9.87 13.98
C THR A 25 5.39 10.32 12.80
N PHE A 26 4.12 9.92 12.79
CA PHE A 26 3.11 10.37 11.83
C PHE A 26 1.84 10.79 12.58
N GLU A 27 1.17 11.82 12.09
CA GLU A 27 -0.11 12.28 12.63
C GLU A 27 -1.15 11.14 12.57
N ASP A 28 -1.75 10.82 13.71
CA ASP A 28 -2.67 9.68 13.92
C ASP A 28 -2.11 8.31 13.47
N GLY A 29 -0.79 8.20 13.29
CA GLY A 29 -0.14 7.04 12.68
C GLY A 29 -0.59 6.76 11.25
N ILE A 30 -1.17 7.73 10.53
CA ILE A 30 -1.64 7.53 9.16
C ILE A 30 -0.46 7.62 8.20
N ILE A 31 -0.31 6.59 7.36
CA ILE A 31 0.74 6.49 6.35
C ILE A 31 0.09 6.23 5.01
N GLU A 32 0.55 6.94 3.98
CA GLU A 32 0.17 6.73 2.59
C GLU A 32 1.34 6.10 1.82
N PHE A 33 1.04 5.05 1.05
CA PHE A 33 1.95 4.45 0.09
C PHE A 33 1.46 4.72 -1.33
N THR A 34 2.30 5.35 -2.13
CA THR A 34 2.04 5.52 -3.57
C THR A 34 2.58 4.33 -4.36
N TYR A 35 2.08 4.12 -5.58
CA TYR A 35 2.66 3.11 -6.46
C TYR A 35 4.15 3.38 -6.75
N LEU A 36 4.57 4.66 -6.79
CA LEU A 36 5.96 5.02 -6.99
C LEU A 36 6.85 4.58 -5.81
N ASP A 37 6.36 4.63 -4.58
CA ASP A 37 7.11 4.14 -3.41
C ASP A 37 7.36 2.63 -3.51
N ILE A 38 6.35 1.89 -3.98
CA ILE A 38 6.46 0.45 -4.22
C ILE A 38 7.43 0.15 -5.36
N VAL A 39 7.39 0.92 -6.45
CA VAL A 39 8.34 0.76 -7.56
C VAL A 39 9.77 1.08 -7.13
N LYS A 40 9.98 2.11 -6.30
CA LYS A 40 11.30 2.40 -5.71
C LYS A 40 11.77 1.28 -4.80
N SER A 41 10.88 0.68 -4.00
CA SER A 41 11.20 -0.45 -3.13
C SER A 41 11.52 -1.73 -3.92
N ALA A 42 10.78 -2.02 -4.99
CA ALA A 42 10.98 -3.18 -5.86
C ALA A 42 12.11 -2.98 -6.90
N GLY A 43 12.55 -1.75 -7.09
CA GLY A 43 13.56 -1.35 -8.07
C GLY A 43 13.04 -1.19 -9.51
N HIS A 44 11.83 -1.65 -9.82
CA HIS A 44 11.23 -1.54 -11.15
C HIS A 44 9.71 -1.73 -11.16
N SER A 45 9.07 -1.36 -12.27
CA SER A 45 7.63 -1.46 -12.51
C SER A 45 7.34 -2.59 -13.51
N CYS A 46 7.35 -3.85 -13.07
CA CYS A 46 6.89 -4.98 -13.90
C CYS A 46 5.39 -5.29 -13.68
N PRO A 47 4.75 -6.04 -14.59
CA PRO A 47 3.34 -6.43 -14.46
C PRO A 47 3.00 -7.16 -13.15
N THR A 48 3.95 -7.89 -12.56
CA THR A 48 3.75 -8.56 -11.27
C THR A 48 3.67 -7.55 -10.12
N VAL A 49 4.51 -6.51 -10.12
CA VAL A 49 4.51 -5.47 -9.08
C VAL A 49 3.23 -4.63 -9.16
N SER A 50 2.82 -4.21 -10.36
CA SER A 50 1.54 -3.51 -10.54
C SER A 50 0.35 -4.40 -10.18
N GLY A 51 0.37 -5.67 -10.59
CA GLY A 51 -0.66 -6.64 -10.26
C GLY A 51 -0.82 -6.85 -8.74
N ALA A 52 0.30 -7.01 -8.02
CA ALA A 52 0.29 -7.16 -6.56
C ALA A 52 -0.22 -5.90 -5.85
N TYR A 53 0.15 -4.71 -6.32
CA TYR A 53 -0.31 -3.44 -5.77
C TYR A 53 -1.82 -3.26 -5.92
N LEU A 54 -2.35 -3.46 -7.13
CA LEU A 54 -3.78 -3.34 -7.41
C LEU A 54 -4.60 -4.44 -6.70
N SER A 55 -4.06 -5.66 -6.61
CA SER A 55 -4.71 -6.74 -5.87
C SER A 55 -4.78 -6.42 -4.38
N THR A 56 -3.71 -5.84 -3.82
CA THR A 56 -3.70 -5.38 -2.42
C THR A 56 -4.72 -4.29 -2.19
N LEU A 57 -4.82 -3.29 -3.07
CA LEU A 57 -5.86 -2.25 -2.99
C LEU A 57 -7.27 -2.85 -2.90
N LYS A 58 -7.60 -3.77 -3.81
CA LYS A 58 -8.92 -4.43 -3.83
C LYS A 58 -9.15 -5.33 -2.63
N ALA A 59 -8.12 -6.01 -2.14
CA ALA A 59 -8.22 -6.80 -0.91
C ALA A 59 -8.50 -5.91 0.31
N LEU A 60 -7.83 -4.76 0.43
CA LEU A 60 -8.04 -3.82 1.52
C LEU A 60 -9.43 -3.19 1.48
N GLU A 61 -9.92 -2.79 0.31
CA GLU A 61 -11.32 -2.32 0.12
C GLU A 61 -12.33 -3.38 0.59
N ALA A 62 -12.07 -4.67 0.32
CA ALA A 62 -12.96 -5.75 0.71
C ALA A 62 -12.89 -6.10 2.21
N LEU A 63 -11.69 -6.05 2.80
CA LEU A 63 -11.46 -6.38 4.20
C LEU A 63 -11.83 -5.23 5.15
N TYR A 64 -11.70 -3.99 4.70
CA TYR A 64 -11.94 -2.76 5.48
C TYR A 64 -12.85 -1.79 4.70
N PRO A 65 -14.12 -2.15 4.47
CA PRO A 65 -14.99 -1.39 3.54
C PRO A 65 -15.27 0.05 3.95
N ASN A 66 -15.18 0.39 5.23
CA ASN A 66 -15.44 1.74 5.74
C ASN A 66 -14.43 2.14 6.83
N GLU A 67 -13.26 1.49 6.85
CA GLU A 67 -12.27 1.65 7.89
C GLU A 67 -10.86 1.78 7.28
N ILE A 68 -9.95 2.42 8.01
CA ILE A 68 -8.54 2.47 7.60
C ILE A 68 -7.87 1.16 8.04
N PRO A 69 -7.24 0.40 7.12
CA PRO A 69 -6.53 -0.83 7.47
C PRO A 69 -5.44 -0.58 8.51
N THR A 70 -5.30 -1.49 9.47
CA THR A 70 -4.20 -1.45 10.45
C THR A 70 -2.98 -2.19 9.89
N ARG A 71 -1.79 -1.59 10.00
CA ARG A 71 -0.55 -2.26 9.58
C ARG A 71 -0.34 -3.54 10.39
N GLY A 72 -0.10 -4.65 9.69
CA GLY A 72 0.02 -5.97 10.30
C GLY A 72 -1.33 -6.62 10.66
N GLY A 73 -2.46 -6.00 10.32
CA GLY A 73 -3.81 -6.53 10.55
C GLY A 73 -4.30 -7.52 9.48
N ILE A 74 -3.49 -7.80 8.46
CA ILE A 74 -3.82 -8.76 7.39
C ILE A 74 -2.72 -9.81 7.25
N GLU A 75 -3.13 -10.99 6.79
CA GLU A 75 -2.23 -12.08 6.43
C GLU A 75 -2.34 -12.35 4.93
N VAL A 76 -1.22 -12.68 4.29
CA VAL A 76 -1.15 -12.96 2.85
C VAL A 76 -0.72 -14.41 2.68
N PHE A 77 -1.54 -15.19 1.98
CA PHE A 77 -1.26 -16.58 1.67
C PHE A 77 -0.97 -16.74 0.18
N LEU A 78 0.11 -17.44 -0.13
CA LEU A 78 0.44 -17.87 -1.49
C LEU A 78 0.35 -19.39 -1.53
N THR A 79 -0.60 -19.91 -2.31
CA THR A 79 -0.70 -21.34 -2.55
C THR A 79 0.00 -21.68 -3.85
N TYR A 80 0.95 -22.60 -3.80
CA TYR A 80 1.48 -23.24 -4.99
C TYR A 80 0.64 -24.49 -5.26
N HIS A 81 0.19 -24.66 -6.50
CA HIS A 81 -0.42 -25.91 -6.97
C HIS A 81 0.65 -26.94 -7.27
#